data_AF-A0A2T5M345-F1
#
_entry.id   AF-A0A2T5M345-F1
#
_cell.length_a   1.000
_cell.length_b   1.000
_cell.length_c   1.000
_cell.angle_alpha   90.00
_cell.angle_beta   90.00
_cell.angle_gamma   90.00
#
_symmetry.space_group_name_H-M   'P 1'
#
loop_
_entity.id
_entity.type
_entity.pdbx_description
1 polymer ?
#
loop_
_entity_poly.entity_id
_entity_poly.type
_entity_poly.pdbx_seq_one_letter_code
_entity_poly.pdbx_strand_id
1 'polypeptide(L)'
;MHEILTIQLGQRANYLATHFWNLQESYFTYNGEDDSPVDHDVHFRPGIGADGGETFTPRTLIYDLKGAFGTLRKHNALYELSEDSTPGQGLWDGKEIVHKLAPITASNYQKSLDEGTAPQPLSSETVRFWSDYNRVFYHPRSIVQLNDYELNSKIMPFEDWTIGEDLFNDIDKEHDLLDRDVRPFVEECDQLRALQLFTGSDDAWGGFAARYIDRLVDEYGKKAVLVWALEDGKRVHQTTRLKRDMNKARSLHAISPQSTLYTPILDPPTRVPPSLHLNPHSEWYSSALVSVAMESVTLPTRLRPYQDFESLLAGDDSTHKIFELQCSILSSKVSAESQSAIQAKQSNRGEVFGTEPSKAESKFDLDFTYDGYSSDKSHIYNQLQVLRGVDPDDKDEPSSGEDIGITRRKRLYNSEPMFHRFHTSLQFPILGSFPNTMFASPNSEQKINVLAALSASSRTAEKIKGMETAASRVIGVDERENLVNGLGEIRESYETGWMSDSDFDDE
;
A
#
# COMPACT_ATOMS: atom_id res chain seq x y z
N MET A 1 0.87 -4.55 -22.14
CA MET A 1 1.34 -3.78 -20.98
C MET A 1 0.13 -3.48 -20.11
N HIS A 2 0.29 -3.44 -18.79
CA HIS A 2 -0.82 -3.29 -17.83
C HIS A 2 -0.43 -2.23 -16.80
N GLU A 3 -0.23 -1.00 -17.27
CA GLU A 3 0.41 0.05 -16.48
C GLU A 3 -0.43 0.49 -15.28
N ILE A 4 0.27 0.79 -14.18
CA ILE A 4 -0.32 1.26 -12.93
C ILE A 4 0.27 2.63 -12.62
N LEU A 5 -0.61 3.64 -12.51
CA LEU A 5 -0.25 4.97 -12.06
C LEU A 5 -0.37 5.05 -10.54
N THR A 6 0.71 5.45 -9.86
CA THR A 6 0.75 5.53 -8.40
C THR A 6 0.69 6.97 -7.90
N ILE A 7 -0.27 7.29 -7.04
CA ILE A 7 -0.41 8.61 -6.40
C ILE A 7 -0.09 8.46 -4.91
N GLN A 8 0.81 9.29 -4.41
CA GLN A 8 1.27 9.28 -3.02
C GLN A 8 0.85 10.58 -2.36
N LEU A 9 0.12 10.48 -1.24
CA LEU A 9 -0.48 11.61 -0.55
C LEU A 9 0.03 11.66 0.89
N GLY A 10 1.00 12.54 1.11
CA GLY A 10 1.52 12.87 2.43
C GLY A 10 2.72 12.06 2.91
N GLN A 11 3.32 12.52 4.00
CA GLN A 11 4.60 12.03 4.49
C GLN A 11 4.66 10.51 4.73
N ARG A 12 3.69 9.93 5.46
CA ARG A 12 3.67 8.48 5.75
C ARG A 12 3.54 7.63 4.49
N ALA A 13 2.71 8.08 3.54
CA ALA A 13 2.57 7.45 2.24
C ALA A 13 3.90 7.48 1.48
N ASN A 14 4.61 8.61 1.51
CA ASN A 14 5.89 8.79 0.83
C ASN A 14 7.01 7.93 1.43
N TYR A 15 7.02 7.71 2.76
CA TYR A 15 7.94 6.75 3.40
C TYR A 15 7.71 5.32 2.90
N LEU A 16 6.46 4.85 2.92
CA LEU A 16 6.12 3.51 2.39
C LEU A 16 6.44 3.38 0.90
N ALA A 17 6.05 4.38 0.10
CA ALA A 17 6.25 4.39 -1.33
C ALA A 17 7.74 4.42 -1.71
N THR A 18 8.59 5.13 -0.96
CA THR A 18 10.04 5.12 -1.23
C THR A 18 10.64 3.72 -1.07
N HIS A 19 10.20 2.94 -0.08
CA HIS A 19 10.61 1.52 0.02
C HIS A 19 10.11 0.70 -1.17
N PHE A 20 8.84 0.91 -1.56
CA PHE A 20 8.27 0.26 -2.73
C PHE A 20 9.07 0.56 -4.01
N TRP A 21 9.41 1.81 -4.29
CA TRP A 21 10.18 2.21 -5.48
C TRP A 21 11.60 1.65 -5.47
N ASN A 22 12.27 1.67 -4.31
CA ASN A 22 13.58 1.07 -4.17
C ASN A 22 13.54 -0.45 -4.44
N LEU A 23 12.48 -1.14 -4.01
CA LEU A 23 12.25 -2.56 -4.33
C LEU A 23 12.02 -2.76 -5.83
N GLN A 24 11.19 -1.92 -6.45
CA GLN A 24 10.93 -2.04 -7.88
C GLN A 24 12.20 -1.81 -8.72
N GLU A 25 13.03 -0.83 -8.36
CA GLU A 25 14.34 -0.59 -9.01
C GLU A 25 15.28 -1.79 -8.85
N SER A 26 15.22 -2.51 -7.73
CA SER A 26 16.08 -3.68 -7.50
C SER A 26 15.77 -4.88 -8.41
N TYR A 27 14.62 -4.89 -9.10
CA TYR A 27 14.26 -5.94 -10.06
C TYR A 27 14.73 -5.65 -11.49
N PHE A 28 15.34 -4.49 -11.74
CA PHE A 28 15.97 -4.19 -13.03
C PHE A 28 17.17 -5.11 -13.24
N THR A 29 17.25 -5.70 -14.43
CA THR A 29 18.38 -6.51 -14.88
C THR A 29 19.22 -5.68 -15.83
N TYR A 30 20.54 -5.76 -15.69
CA TYR A 30 21.47 -4.99 -16.52
C TYR A 30 22.41 -5.94 -17.27
N ASN A 31 22.52 -5.77 -18.58
CA ASN A 31 23.55 -6.37 -19.46
C ASN A 31 23.81 -7.89 -19.28
N GLY A 32 23.04 -8.73 -19.98
CA GLY A 32 23.36 -10.15 -20.19
C GLY A 32 22.84 -11.11 -19.11
N GLU A 33 22.05 -10.61 -18.17
CA GLU A 33 21.23 -11.43 -17.26
C GLU A 33 19.92 -11.86 -17.94
N ASP A 34 19.32 -12.94 -17.45
CA ASP A 34 18.00 -13.38 -17.92
C ASP A 34 16.93 -12.32 -17.58
N ASP A 35 15.88 -12.24 -18.40
CA ASP A 35 14.78 -11.32 -18.17
C ASP A 35 14.19 -11.50 -16.76
N SER A 36 14.05 -10.38 -16.04
CA SER A 36 13.44 -10.39 -14.71
C SER A 36 12.02 -10.99 -14.77
N PRO A 37 11.62 -11.85 -13.82
CA PRO A 37 10.24 -12.32 -13.73
C PRO A 37 9.27 -11.18 -13.43
N VAL A 38 9.77 -10.04 -12.93
CA VAL A 38 9.01 -8.82 -12.67
C VAL A 38 9.09 -7.89 -13.87
N ASP A 39 7.94 -7.53 -14.42
CA ASP A 39 7.80 -6.56 -15.49
C ASP A 39 7.91 -5.13 -14.94
N HIS A 40 9.06 -4.48 -15.17
CA HIS A 40 9.28 -3.11 -14.72
C HIS A 40 8.41 -2.08 -15.44
N ASP A 41 7.97 -2.35 -16.67
CA ASP A 41 7.19 -1.41 -17.50
C ASP A 41 5.78 -1.15 -16.95
N VAL A 42 5.30 -2.00 -16.03
CA VAL A 42 4.04 -1.80 -15.31
C VAL A 42 4.06 -0.51 -14.50
N HIS A 43 5.17 -0.23 -13.81
CA HIS A 43 5.28 0.94 -12.93
C HIS A 43 6.29 1.99 -13.43
N PHE A 44 7.22 1.62 -14.30
CA PHE A 44 8.19 2.54 -14.88
C PHE A 44 7.79 2.93 -16.30
N ARG A 45 8.27 4.10 -16.71
CA ARG A 45 8.23 4.55 -18.09
C ARG A 45 9.65 4.80 -18.60
N PRO A 46 9.95 4.39 -19.84
CA PRO A 46 11.18 4.81 -20.50
C PRO A 46 11.09 6.29 -20.88
N GLY A 47 12.22 6.96 -20.85
CA GLY A 47 12.41 8.35 -21.24
C GLY A 47 13.84 8.56 -21.70
N ILE A 48 14.14 9.76 -22.23
CA ILE A 48 15.49 10.11 -22.65
C ILE A 48 16.01 11.19 -21.70
N GLY A 49 17.14 10.92 -21.08
CA GLY A 49 17.83 11.86 -20.19
C GLY A 49 18.43 13.03 -20.96
N ALA A 50 18.81 14.07 -20.22
CA ALA A 50 19.52 15.24 -20.75
C ALA A 50 20.82 14.87 -21.51
N ASP A 51 21.45 13.76 -21.15
CA ASP A 51 22.65 13.19 -21.78
C ASP A 51 22.36 12.34 -23.03
N GLY A 52 21.09 12.17 -23.40
CA GLY A 52 20.65 11.32 -24.51
C GLY A 52 20.58 9.83 -24.18
N GLY A 53 20.85 9.43 -22.92
CA GLY A 53 20.72 8.05 -22.46
C GLY A 53 19.26 7.65 -22.21
N GLU A 54 18.97 6.36 -22.26
CA GLU A 54 17.67 5.84 -21.82
C GLU A 54 17.58 5.92 -20.29
N THR A 55 16.50 6.53 -19.81
CA THR A 55 16.21 6.71 -18.39
C THR A 55 14.87 6.09 -18.06
N PHE A 56 14.78 5.39 -16.94
CA PHE A 56 13.51 4.87 -16.44
C PHE A 56 13.06 5.70 -15.24
N THR A 57 11.84 6.23 -15.32
CA THR A 57 11.23 6.98 -14.21
C THR A 57 9.91 6.33 -13.78
N PRO A 58 9.57 6.32 -12.49
CA PRO A 58 8.28 5.83 -12.04
C PRO A 58 7.11 6.62 -12.63
N ARG A 59 6.01 5.92 -12.94
CA ARG A 59 4.70 6.48 -13.26
C ARG A 59 4.02 6.88 -11.94
N THR A 60 4.45 7.99 -11.36
CA THR A 60 3.97 8.41 -10.05
C THR A 60 3.76 9.90 -9.90
N LEU A 61 2.83 10.27 -9.02
CA LEU A 61 2.61 11.60 -8.49
C LEU A 61 2.83 11.58 -6.98
N ILE A 62 3.58 12.55 -6.47
CA ILE A 62 4.02 12.64 -5.07
C ILE A 62 3.58 13.98 -4.53
N TYR A 63 2.54 13.96 -3.70
CA TYR A 63 2.05 15.13 -2.98
C TYR A 63 2.61 15.12 -1.56
N ASP A 64 3.17 16.24 -1.15
CA ASP A 64 3.56 16.43 0.24
C ASP A 64 3.54 17.92 0.61
N LEU A 65 3.53 18.16 1.91
CA LEU A 65 3.56 19.51 2.46
C LEU A 65 4.93 20.15 2.30
N LYS A 66 4.96 21.48 2.40
CA LYS A 66 6.20 22.23 2.42
C LYS A 66 7.11 21.74 3.56
N GLY A 67 8.36 21.46 3.21
CA GLY A 67 9.39 20.97 4.14
C GLY A 67 9.52 19.44 4.18
N ALA A 68 8.61 18.68 3.59
CA ALA A 68 8.63 17.22 3.68
C ALA A 68 9.56 16.52 2.67
N PHE A 69 9.82 17.14 1.52
CA PHE A 69 10.67 16.59 0.44
C PHE A 69 12.16 16.48 0.81
N GLY A 70 12.60 17.03 1.95
CA GLY A 70 13.97 16.91 2.42
C GLY A 70 15.00 17.39 1.38
N THR A 71 15.92 16.50 1.02
CA THR A 71 17.00 16.79 0.06
C THR A 71 16.65 16.43 -1.38
N LEU A 72 15.41 15.96 -1.63
CA LEU A 72 14.95 15.66 -2.97
C LEU A 72 15.03 16.95 -3.78
N ARG A 73 15.96 17.00 -4.74
CA ARG A 73 16.10 18.16 -5.60
C ARG A 73 14.82 18.26 -6.44
N LYS A 74 14.22 19.45 -6.52
CA LYS A 74 13.20 19.75 -7.55
C LYS A 74 13.76 19.56 -8.97
N HIS A 75 15.08 19.63 -9.11
CA HIS A 75 15.82 19.44 -10.35
C HIS A 75 16.66 18.16 -10.23
N ASN A 76 16.20 17.13 -10.92
CA ASN A 76 16.88 15.84 -11.04
C ASN A 76 18.09 16.00 -11.97
N ALA A 77 19.20 15.31 -11.68
CA ALA A 77 20.41 15.27 -12.53
C ALA A 77 20.09 14.90 -14.00
N LEU A 78 19.06 14.08 -14.21
CA LEU A 78 18.57 13.67 -15.53
C LEU A 78 17.97 14.82 -16.36
N TYR A 79 17.60 15.94 -15.74
CA TYR A 79 16.91 17.09 -16.37
C TYR A 79 17.64 18.42 -16.15
N GLU A 80 18.92 18.41 -15.74
CA GLU A 80 19.70 19.61 -15.41
C GLU A 80 19.94 20.59 -16.60
N LEU A 81 19.46 20.28 -17.82
CA LEU A 81 19.60 21.16 -19.00
C LEU A 81 18.47 22.18 -19.21
N SER A 82 17.38 22.18 -18.44
CA SER A 82 16.41 23.28 -18.54
C SER A 82 16.88 24.47 -17.71
N GLU A 83 17.61 25.37 -18.39
CA GLU A 83 18.06 26.68 -17.90
C GLU A 83 17.01 27.40 -17.05
N ASP A 84 17.51 28.14 -16.06
CA ASP A 84 16.82 29.06 -15.16
C ASP A 84 15.65 29.80 -15.82
N SER A 85 14.42 29.30 -15.64
CA SER A 85 13.26 30.17 -15.57
C SER A 85 13.13 30.62 -14.12
N THR A 86 13.90 31.64 -13.77
CA THR A 86 13.68 32.41 -12.53
C THR A 86 12.18 32.72 -12.41
N PRO A 87 11.47 32.19 -11.40
CA PRO A 87 10.10 32.60 -11.16
C PRO A 87 10.16 34.05 -10.68
N GLY A 88 9.71 35.00 -11.50
CA GLY A 88 9.50 36.38 -11.05
C GLY A 88 10.47 37.44 -11.55
N GLN A 89 10.95 37.41 -12.80
CA GLN A 89 11.23 38.68 -13.50
C GLN A 89 9.93 39.25 -14.09
N GLY A 90 8.95 39.49 -13.21
CA GLY A 90 7.68 40.13 -13.54
C GLY A 90 7.66 41.57 -13.04
N LEU A 91 7.93 42.53 -13.93
CA LEU A 91 7.49 43.95 -13.97
C LEU A 91 7.43 44.83 -12.69
N TRP A 92 7.86 44.38 -11.52
CA TRP A 92 7.80 45.13 -10.26
C TRP A 92 9.21 45.56 -9.84
N ASP A 93 9.46 46.87 -9.90
CA ASP A 93 10.72 47.53 -9.52
C ASP A 93 10.87 47.64 -7.98
N GLY A 94 10.46 46.59 -7.26
CA GLY A 94 10.57 46.48 -5.81
C GLY A 94 11.75 45.59 -5.42
N LYS A 95 12.57 46.03 -4.46
CA LYS A 95 13.58 45.17 -3.82
C LYS A 95 12.88 44.03 -3.07
N GLU A 96 12.59 42.94 -3.76
CA GLU A 96 12.06 41.74 -3.14
C GLU A 96 13.21 41.07 -2.36
N ILE A 97 13.13 41.10 -1.03
CA ILE A 97 14.06 40.36 -0.17
C ILE A 97 13.55 38.91 -0.16
N VAL A 98 14.01 38.12 -1.12
CA VAL A 98 13.74 36.69 -1.16
C VAL A 98 14.48 36.02 -0.01
N HIS A 99 13.79 35.79 1.11
CA HIS A 99 14.31 34.99 2.21
C HIS A 99 14.27 33.51 1.82
N LYS A 100 15.39 33.00 1.29
CA LYS A 100 15.58 31.57 1.05
C LYS A 100 15.94 30.89 2.38
N LEU A 101 15.21 29.84 2.76
CA LEU A 101 15.59 28.97 3.88
C LEU A 101 16.96 28.33 3.60
N ALA A 102 17.69 28.00 4.67
CA ALA A 102 18.96 27.30 4.54
C ALA A 102 18.76 25.96 3.79
N PRO A 103 19.58 25.65 2.77
CA PRO A 103 19.46 24.39 2.05
C PRO A 103 19.63 23.18 2.99
N ILE A 104 18.75 22.19 2.84
CA ILE A 104 18.85 20.94 3.60
C ILE A 104 20.05 20.16 3.07
N THR A 105 20.97 19.78 3.96
CA THR A 105 22.18 19.04 3.57
C THR A 105 21.86 17.60 3.21
N ALA A 106 22.35 17.12 2.07
CA ALA A 106 22.27 15.72 1.65
C ALA A 106 22.78 14.75 2.73
N SER A 107 22.06 13.64 2.93
CA SER A 107 22.51 12.56 3.80
C SER A 107 23.81 11.93 3.26
N ASN A 108 24.62 11.31 4.13
CA ASN A 108 25.83 10.62 3.67
C ASN A 108 25.51 9.45 2.73
N TYR A 109 24.34 8.84 2.92
CA TYR A 109 23.82 7.81 2.03
C TYR A 109 23.62 8.36 0.61
N GLN A 110 22.91 9.49 0.47
CA GLN A 110 22.68 10.12 -0.83
C GLN A 110 23.98 10.57 -1.50
N LYS A 111 24.92 11.14 -0.74
CA LYS A 111 26.24 11.49 -1.28
C LYS A 111 26.99 10.27 -1.83
N SER A 112 26.90 9.14 -1.13
CA SER A 112 27.57 7.90 -1.57
C SER A 112 26.94 7.39 -2.87
N LEU A 113 25.61 7.48 -3.00
CA LEU A 113 24.89 7.12 -4.23
C LEU A 113 25.26 8.04 -5.40
N ASP A 114 25.26 9.36 -5.18
CA ASP A 114 25.64 10.35 -6.19
C ASP A 114 27.09 10.14 -6.68
N GLU A 115 28.00 9.74 -5.79
CA GLU A 115 29.41 9.44 -6.11
C GLU A 115 29.63 8.02 -6.68
N GLY A 116 28.58 7.18 -6.72
CA GLY A 116 28.68 5.77 -7.11
C GLY A 116 29.56 4.92 -6.18
N THR A 117 29.75 5.36 -4.93
CA THR A 117 30.54 4.65 -3.92
C THR A 117 29.66 3.74 -3.07
N ALA A 118 30.28 2.82 -2.31
CA ALA A 118 29.53 1.91 -1.44
C ALA A 118 28.70 2.71 -0.41
N PRO A 119 27.37 2.56 -0.38
CA PRO A 119 26.52 3.37 0.47
C PRO A 119 26.78 3.11 1.95
N GLN A 120 26.89 4.18 2.73
CA GLN A 120 26.99 4.06 4.19
C GLN A 120 25.69 3.49 4.78
N PRO A 121 25.77 2.65 5.83
CA PRO A 121 24.59 2.05 6.43
C PRO A 121 23.68 3.13 7.04
N LEU A 122 22.39 3.03 6.73
CA LEU A 122 21.36 3.89 7.30
C LEU A 122 21.03 3.45 8.73
N SER A 123 20.68 4.44 9.56
CA SER A 123 20.10 4.25 10.89
C SER A 123 18.88 5.14 11.08
N SER A 124 18.07 4.84 12.10
CA SER A 124 16.91 5.65 12.48
C SER A 124 17.27 7.10 12.82
N GLU A 125 18.53 7.39 13.16
CA GLU A 125 19.02 8.74 13.48
C GLU A 125 19.48 9.49 12.22
N THR A 126 19.95 8.78 11.20
CA THR A 126 20.43 9.39 9.95
C THR A 126 19.30 9.71 8.98
N VAL A 127 18.20 8.95 9.01
CA VAL A 127 17.05 9.16 8.13
C VAL A 127 16.12 10.19 8.76
N ARG A 128 16.01 11.37 8.13
CA ARG A 128 15.17 12.50 8.58
C ARG A 128 13.96 12.68 7.69
N PHE A 129 14.10 12.37 6.40
CA PHE A 129 13.06 12.48 5.38
C PHE A 129 12.95 11.17 4.59
N TRP A 130 11.79 10.95 3.97
CA TRP A 130 11.60 9.82 3.07
C TRP A 130 12.58 9.85 1.89
N SER A 131 13.00 11.04 1.45
CA SER A 131 13.98 11.22 0.40
C SER A 131 15.42 10.86 0.78
N ASP A 132 15.75 10.71 2.07
CA ASP A 132 17.13 10.45 2.52
C ASP A 132 17.64 9.04 2.12
N TYR A 133 16.74 8.10 1.78
CA TYR A 133 17.05 6.73 1.36
C TYR A 133 16.47 6.37 -0.02
N ASN A 134 15.94 7.35 -0.73
CA ASN A 134 15.39 7.18 -2.08
C ASN A 134 16.50 6.86 -3.09
N ARG A 135 16.35 5.80 -3.88
CA ARG A 135 17.31 5.42 -4.92
C ARG A 135 16.86 5.81 -6.33
N VAL A 136 15.56 6.06 -6.50
CA VAL A 136 14.94 6.23 -7.80
C VAL A 136 14.84 7.69 -8.20
N PHE A 137 15.08 7.96 -9.48
CA PHE A 137 14.90 9.27 -10.06
C PHE A 137 13.45 9.50 -10.48
N TYR A 138 12.84 10.58 -10.00
CA TYR A 138 11.49 10.97 -10.38
C TYR A 138 11.50 11.99 -11.52
N HIS A 139 10.42 12.00 -12.29
CA HIS A 139 10.19 13.07 -13.25
C HIS A 139 9.84 14.38 -12.54
N PRO A 140 10.22 15.56 -13.06
CA PRO A 140 9.88 16.83 -12.43
C PRO A 140 8.37 17.04 -12.23
N ARG A 141 7.52 16.53 -13.15
CA ARG A 141 6.04 16.59 -12.99
C ARG A 141 5.50 15.64 -11.93
N SER A 142 6.28 14.66 -11.48
CA SER A 142 5.88 13.75 -10.40
C SER A 142 5.87 14.43 -9.04
N ILE A 143 6.59 15.55 -8.86
CA ILE A 143 6.80 16.18 -7.55
C ILE A 143 5.84 17.35 -7.39
N VAL A 144 4.80 17.20 -6.56
CA VAL A 144 3.80 18.25 -6.29
C VAL A 144 3.90 18.70 -4.84
N GLN A 145 4.47 19.88 -4.63
CA GLN A 145 4.61 20.46 -3.30
C GLN A 145 3.43 21.39 -2.99
N LEU A 146 2.70 21.09 -1.91
CA LEU A 146 1.64 21.96 -1.38
C LEU A 146 2.27 23.03 -0.47
N ASN A 147 2.01 24.30 -0.77
CA ASN A 147 2.68 25.42 -0.09
C ASN A 147 1.83 26.07 1.00
N ASP A 148 0.53 25.78 1.03
CA ASP A 148 -0.47 26.33 1.94
C ASP A 148 -0.27 25.85 3.39
N TYR A 149 0.30 24.65 3.55
CA TYR A 149 0.61 24.06 4.84
C TYR A 149 2.07 23.64 4.92
N GLU A 150 2.64 23.79 6.11
CA GLU A 150 4.01 23.37 6.42
C GLU A 150 4.00 22.11 7.29
N LEU A 151 4.91 21.19 6.99
CA LEU A 151 5.07 19.96 7.75
C LEU A 151 5.40 20.28 9.22
N ASN A 152 4.74 19.59 10.15
CA ASN A 152 4.90 19.77 11.60
C ASN A 152 4.59 21.19 12.12
N SER A 153 3.73 21.94 11.41
CA SER A 153 3.23 23.24 11.89
C SER A 153 2.46 23.08 13.20
N LYS A 154 2.95 23.72 14.27
CA LYS A 154 2.27 23.75 15.58
C LYS A 154 1.07 24.68 15.61
N ILE A 155 1.00 25.62 14.66
CA ILE A 155 0.00 26.70 14.63
C ILE A 155 -1.15 26.32 13.69
N MET A 156 -0.84 25.65 12.57
CA MET A 156 -1.79 25.28 11.53
C MET A 156 -1.56 23.80 11.13
N PRO A 157 -1.90 22.85 12.02
CA PRO A 157 -1.68 21.43 11.78
C PRO A 157 -2.62 20.89 10.69
N PHE A 158 -2.07 20.10 9.78
CA PHE A 158 -2.82 19.47 8.69
C PHE A 158 -3.42 18.13 9.14
N GLU A 159 -4.37 18.18 10.08
CA GLU A 159 -4.92 16.99 10.75
C GLU A 159 -6.43 16.80 10.59
N ASP A 160 -7.19 17.84 10.27
CA ASP A 160 -8.66 17.73 10.16
C ASP A 160 -9.09 17.34 8.75
N TRP A 161 -10.02 16.38 8.64
CA TRP A 161 -10.57 15.93 7.36
C TRP A 161 -11.04 17.07 6.44
N THR A 162 -11.81 18.02 6.99
CA THR A 162 -12.39 19.12 6.20
C THR A 162 -11.32 20.05 5.62
N ILE A 163 -10.20 20.23 6.34
CA ILE A 163 -9.08 21.05 5.86
C ILE A 163 -8.49 20.45 4.57
N GLY A 164 -8.35 19.13 4.51
CA GLY A 164 -7.82 18.47 3.32
C GLY A 164 -8.78 18.50 2.13
N GLU A 165 -10.07 18.36 2.40
CA GLU A 165 -11.13 18.51 1.41
C GLU A 165 -11.18 19.92 0.81
N ASP A 166 -11.17 20.95 1.66
CA ASP A 166 -11.16 22.35 1.25
C ASP A 166 -9.92 22.66 0.42
N LEU A 167 -8.74 22.21 0.87
CA LEU A 167 -7.49 22.39 0.14
C LEU A 167 -7.52 21.75 -1.25
N PHE A 168 -8.06 20.53 -1.37
CA PHE A 168 -8.21 19.90 -2.68
C PHE A 168 -9.11 20.73 -3.60
N ASN A 169 -10.28 21.13 -3.11
CA ASN A 169 -11.26 21.88 -3.89
C ASN A 169 -10.70 23.23 -4.37
N ASP A 170 -9.95 23.93 -3.52
CA ASP A 170 -9.33 25.20 -3.88
C ASP A 170 -8.30 25.03 -5.02
N ILE A 171 -7.42 24.03 -4.90
CA ILE A 171 -6.38 23.77 -5.91
C ILE A 171 -6.99 23.26 -7.22
N ASP A 172 -7.96 22.34 -7.14
CA ASP A 172 -8.63 21.79 -8.32
C ASP A 172 -9.38 22.87 -9.10
N LYS A 173 -9.99 23.81 -8.40
CA LYS A 173 -10.71 24.93 -9.03
C LYS A 173 -9.79 25.92 -9.72
N GLU A 174 -8.55 26.08 -9.23
CA GLU A 174 -7.56 26.97 -9.85
C GLU A 174 -6.83 26.32 -11.03
N HIS A 175 -6.52 25.02 -10.93
CA HIS A 175 -5.55 24.38 -11.80
C HIS A 175 -6.05 23.16 -12.58
N ASP A 176 -7.26 22.65 -12.31
CA ASP A 176 -7.75 21.35 -12.77
C ASP A 176 -6.71 20.25 -12.52
N LEU A 177 -6.69 19.72 -11.29
CA LEU A 177 -5.62 18.85 -10.81
C LEU A 177 -5.45 17.61 -11.70
N LEU A 178 -6.54 17.06 -12.24
CA LEU A 178 -6.48 15.91 -13.12
C LEU A 178 -5.81 16.22 -14.45
N ASP A 179 -6.18 17.33 -15.10
CA ASP A 179 -5.61 17.71 -16.39
C ASP A 179 -4.13 18.08 -16.25
N ARG A 180 -3.79 18.82 -15.19
CA ARG A 180 -2.41 19.25 -14.93
C ARG A 180 -1.48 18.09 -14.57
N ASP A 181 -1.89 17.25 -13.61
CA ASP A 181 -1.00 16.29 -12.97
C ASP A 181 -1.21 14.86 -13.48
N VAL A 182 -2.45 14.39 -13.60
CA VAL A 182 -2.76 12.98 -13.89
C VAL A 182 -2.71 12.67 -15.38
N ARG A 183 -3.37 13.50 -16.20
CA ARG A 183 -3.54 13.28 -17.63
C ARG A 183 -2.22 13.04 -18.37
N PRO A 184 -1.12 13.78 -18.12
CA PRO A 184 0.15 13.52 -18.80
C PRO A 184 0.67 12.09 -18.59
N PHE A 185 0.51 11.52 -17.40
CA PHE A 185 0.98 10.15 -17.14
C PHE A 185 0.02 9.09 -17.69
N VAL A 186 -1.28 9.38 -17.73
CA VAL A 186 -2.28 8.47 -18.28
C VAL A 186 -2.17 8.38 -19.80
N GLU A 187 -1.94 9.50 -20.49
CA GLU A 187 -1.77 9.54 -21.95
C GLU A 187 -0.52 8.79 -22.43
N GLU A 188 0.49 8.65 -21.57
CA GLU A 188 1.71 7.87 -21.82
C GLU A 188 1.57 6.38 -21.52
N CYS A 189 0.41 5.92 -21.04
CA CYS A 189 0.14 4.50 -20.82
C CYS A 189 -0.54 3.90 -22.06
N ASP A 190 -0.03 2.78 -22.55
CA ASP A 190 -0.69 2.01 -23.62
C ASP A 190 -2.01 1.44 -23.11
N GLN A 191 -2.01 0.89 -21.89
CA GLN A 191 -3.21 0.36 -21.25
C GLN A 191 -3.16 0.57 -19.73
N LEU A 192 -3.56 1.77 -19.29
CA LEU A 192 -3.81 2.03 -17.88
C LEU A 192 -4.77 0.97 -17.31
N ARG A 193 -4.31 0.20 -16.32
CA ARG A 193 -5.09 -0.88 -15.69
C ARG A 193 -5.67 -0.43 -14.35
N ALA A 194 -4.82 0.14 -13.51
CA ALA A 194 -5.20 0.54 -12.16
C ALA A 194 -4.57 1.88 -11.76
N LEU A 195 -5.26 2.57 -10.86
CA LEU A 195 -4.79 3.72 -10.11
C LEU A 195 -4.48 3.24 -8.70
N GLN A 196 -3.23 3.36 -8.27
CA GLN A 196 -2.79 2.97 -6.94
C GLN A 196 -2.58 4.21 -6.08
N LEU A 197 -3.21 4.28 -4.92
CA LEU A 197 -3.10 5.40 -4.00
C LEU A 197 -2.49 4.96 -2.67
N PHE A 198 -1.47 5.68 -2.24
CA PHE A 198 -0.97 5.62 -0.87
C PHE A 198 -1.39 6.91 -0.17
N THR A 199 -2.16 6.83 0.92
CA THR A 199 -2.65 8.02 1.62
C THR A 199 -2.75 7.79 3.11
N GLY A 200 -2.66 8.85 3.91
CA GLY A 200 -3.15 8.84 5.29
C GLY A 200 -4.68 8.77 5.32
N SER A 201 -5.24 8.03 6.28
CA SER A 201 -6.70 7.94 6.50
C SER A 201 -7.15 8.50 7.86
N ASP A 202 -6.21 8.84 8.75
CA ASP A 202 -6.49 9.35 10.09
C ASP A 202 -6.11 10.83 10.29
N ASP A 203 -5.76 11.53 9.22
CA ASP A 203 -5.44 12.96 9.18
C ASP A 203 -6.16 13.67 8.02
N ALA A 204 -5.77 14.90 7.72
CA ALA A 204 -6.36 15.70 6.64
C ALA A 204 -6.13 15.10 5.25
N TRP A 205 -5.11 14.25 5.05
CA TRP A 205 -4.87 13.61 3.75
C TRP A 205 -6.02 12.69 3.35
N GLY A 206 -6.76 12.13 4.31
CA GLY A 206 -7.95 11.37 4.01
C GLY A 206 -8.98 12.20 3.21
N GLY A 207 -9.22 13.44 3.62
CA GLY A 207 -10.21 14.33 2.98
C GLY A 207 -9.76 14.77 1.60
N PHE A 208 -8.46 15.08 1.47
CA PHE A 208 -7.83 15.36 0.19
C PHE A 208 -7.94 14.15 -0.76
N ALA A 209 -7.63 12.95 -0.27
CA ALA A 209 -7.69 11.71 -1.04
C ALA A 209 -9.10 11.35 -1.49
N ALA A 210 -10.12 11.55 -0.64
CA ALA A 210 -11.51 11.29 -1.02
C ALA A 210 -11.93 12.13 -2.22
N ARG A 211 -11.69 13.45 -2.20
CA ARG A 211 -12.01 14.32 -3.33
C ARG A 211 -11.20 14.03 -4.58
N TYR A 212 -9.95 13.61 -4.40
CA TYR A 212 -9.13 13.15 -5.52
C TYR A 212 -9.71 11.88 -6.15
N ILE A 213 -10.10 10.90 -5.33
CA ILE A 213 -10.70 9.65 -5.81
C ILE A 213 -12.04 9.92 -6.51
N ASP A 214 -12.90 10.79 -5.97
CA ASP A 214 -14.15 11.22 -6.62
C ASP A 214 -13.86 11.64 -8.08
N ARG A 215 -12.92 12.57 -8.25
CA ARG A 215 -12.54 13.11 -9.56
C ARG A 215 -11.93 12.03 -10.47
N LEU A 216 -11.06 11.18 -9.93
CA LEU A 216 -10.43 10.09 -10.69
C LEU A 216 -11.44 9.07 -11.18
N VAL A 217 -12.42 8.71 -10.35
CA VAL A 217 -13.49 7.77 -10.71
C VAL A 217 -14.45 8.40 -11.72
N ASP A 218 -14.75 9.69 -11.61
CA ASP A 218 -15.58 10.39 -12.60
C ASP A 218 -14.95 10.39 -14.00
N GLU A 219 -13.63 10.64 -14.09
CA GLU A 219 -12.91 10.71 -15.38
C GLU A 219 -12.51 9.32 -15.91
N TYR A 220 -12.06 8.42 -15.03
CA TYR A 220 -11.45 7.13 -15.40
C TYR A 220 -12.25 5.90 -14.94
N GLY A 221 -13.52 6.05 -14.57
CA GLY A 221 -14.34 5.10 -13.77
C GLY A 221 -14.48 3.63 -14.16
N LYS A 222 -13.80 3.16 -15.22
CA LYS A 222 -13.63 1.73 -15.52
C LYS A 222 -12.31 1.15 -14.98
N LYS A 223 -11.39 1.98 -14.51
CA LYS A 223 -10.08 1.55 -14.01
C LYS A 223 -10.18 1.15 -12.55
N ALA A 224 -9.40 0.14 -12.16
CA ALA A 224 -9.38 -0.29 -10.77
C ALA A 224 -8.70 0.77 -9.90
N VAL A 225 -9.22 0.97 -8.68
CA VAL A 225 -8.67 1.93 -7.72
C VAL A 225 -8.20 1.15 -6.48
N LEU A 226 -6.89 1.09 -6.27
CA LEU A 226 -6.24 0.36 -5.18
C LEU A 226 -5.76 1.36 -4.12
N VAL A 227 -6.41 1.39 -2.96
CA VAL A 227 -6.15 2.36 -1.88
C VAL A 227 -5.48 1.67 -0.70
N TRP A 228 -4.27 2.12 -0.40
CA TRP A 228 -3.50 1.75 0.79
C TRP A 228 -3.60 2.90 1.81
N ALA A 229 -4.48 2.72 2.78
CA ALA A 229 -4.91 3.75 3.73
C ALA A 229 -4.12 3.64 5.03
N LEU A 230 -3.07 4.46 5.18
CA LEU A 230 -2.18 4.45 6.34
C LEU A 230 -2.80 5.15 7.56
N GLU A 231 -2.71 4.47 8.69
CA GLU A 231 -3.20 4.88 10.00
C GLU A 231 -2.03 4.89 10.99
N ASP A 232 -1.92 5.91 11.83
CA ASP A 232 -0.81 6.00 12.79
C ASP A 232 -1.13 5.13 14.00
N GLY A 233 -0.37 4.04 14.13
CA GLY A 233 -0.47 3.06 15.21
C GLY A 233 0.13 3.54 16.54
N LYS A 234 0.77 4.72 16.58
CA LYS A 234 1.35 5.27 17.81
C LYS A 234 0.27 5.57 18.85
N ARG A 235 0.58 5.26 20.11
CA ARG A 235 -0.31 5.57 21.24
C ARG A 235 -0.31 7.07 21.51
N VAL A 236 -1.48 7.69 21.42
CA VAL A 236 -1.69 9.12 21.64
C VAL A 236 -2.70 9.38 22.76
N HIS A 237 -2.78 10.64 23.22
CA HIS A 237 -3.78 11.07 24.19
C HIS A 237 -5.21 10.86 23.64
N GLN A 238 -6.18 10.66 24.53
CA GLN A 238 -7.54 10.30 24.16
C GLN A 238 -8.20 11.29 23.19
N THR A 239 -7.94 12.59 23.34
CA THR A 239 -8.48 13.65 22.46
C THR A 239 -7.97 13.52 21.03
N THR A 240 -6.67 13.34 20.83
CA THR A 240 -6.06 13.10 19.51
C THR A 240 -6.53 11.79 18.92
N ARG A 241 -6.65 10.74 19.75
CA ARG A 241 -7.17 9.45 19.32
C ARG A 241 -8.60 9.57 18.78
N LEU A 242 -9.48 10.27 19.48
CA LEU A 242 -10.85 10.49 19.02
C LEU A 242 -10.89 11.22 17.68
N LYS A 243 -10.07 12.26 17.49
CA LYS A 243 -9.95 12.98 16.22
C LYS A 243 -9.52 12.05 15.07
N ARG A 244 -8.47 11.25 15.30
CA ARG A 244 -8.01 10.24 14.34
C ARG A 244 -9.09 9.22 14.01
N ASP A 245 -9.78 8.69 15.02
CA ASP A 245 -10.85 7.72 14.84
C ASP A 245 -12.02 8.31 14.00
N MET A 246 -12.29 9.62 14.12
CA MET A 246 -13.28 10.31 13.26
C MET A 246 -12.79 10.47 11.81
N ASN A 247 -11.54 10.85 11.60
CA ASN A 247 -10.96 10.92 10.27
C ASN A 247 -10.98 9.54 9.60
N LYS A 248 -10.62 8.46 10.33
CA LYS A 248 -10.69 7.08 9.82
C LYS A 248 -12.09 6.70 9.37
N ALA A 249 -13.10 7.02 10.18
CA ALA A 249 -14.50 6.75 9.88
C ALA A 249 -14.95 7.48 8.59
N ARG A 250 -14.58 8.76 8.45
CA ARG A 250 -14.86 9.57 7.24
C ARG A 250 -14.12 9.04 6.02
N SER A 251 -12.84 8.69 6.15
CA SER A 251 -12.01 8.07 5.11
C SER A 251 -12.63 6.79 4.59
N LEU A 252 -12.96 5.87 5.50
CA LEU A 252 -13.53 4.57 5.15
C LEU A 252 -14.86 4.76 4.42
N HIS A 253 -15.76 5.57 4.99
CA HIS A 253 -17.07 5.86 4.39
C HIS A 253 -16.96 6.50 3.00
N ALA A 254 -16.09 7.50 2.81
CA ALA A 254 -15.99 8.22 1.56
C ALA A 254 -15.26 7.42 0.46
N ILE A 255 -14.21 6.67 0.83
CA ILE A 255 -13.28 6.07 -0.13
C ILE A 255 -13.64 4.62 -0.45
N SER A 256 -14.03 3.80 0.54
CA SER A 256 -14.20 2.36 0.31
C SER A 256 -15.24 2.02 -0.77
N PRO A 257 -16.40 2.71 -0.86
CA PRO A 257 -17.40 2.40 -1.90
C PRO A 257 -16.90 2.64 -3.32
N GLN A 258 -15.98 3.59 -3.50
CA GLN A 258 -15.42 4.00 -4.80
C GLN A 258 -14.19 3.17 -5.19
N SER A 259 -13.56 2.53 -4.22
CA SER A 259 -12.37 1.71 -4.44
C SER A 259 -12.70 0.32 -5.02
N THR A 260 -11.71 -0.30 -5.67
CA THR A 260 -11.69 -1.74 -5.95
C THR A 260 -11.06 -2.49 -4.77
N LEU A 261 -10.07 -1.88 -4.13
CA LEU A 261 -9.40 -2.35 -2.93
C LEU A 261 -9.23 -1.16 -1.98
N TYR A 262 -9.71 -1.28 -0.76
CA TYR A 262 -9.39 -0.37 0.35
C TYR A 262 -8.76 -1.18 1.48
N THR A 263 -7.51 -0.90 1.80
CA THR A 263 -6.79 -1.60 2.85
C THR A 263 -6.32 -0.62 3.91
N PRO A 264 -6.95 -0.61 5.10
CA PRO A 264 -6.42 0.10 6.25
C PRO A 264 -5.11 -0.55 6.71
N ILE A 265 -4.09 0.26 6.93
CA ILE A 265 -2.75 -0.16 7.37
C ILE A 265 -2.36 0.66 8.60
N LEU A 266 -2.36 0.01 9.76
CA LEU A 266 -1.76 0.47 11.00
C LEU A 266 -0.22 0.40 10.91
N ASP A 267 0.41 1.57 10.95
CA ASP A 267 1.86 1.71 11.00
C ASP A 267 2.29 2.57 12.20
N PRO A 268 3.06 2.04 13.17
CA PRO A 268 3.50 0.65 13.29
C PRO A 268 2.36 -0.31 13.69
N PRO A 269 2.43 -1.60 13.34
CA PRO A 269 1.45 -2.58 13.80
C PRO A 269 1.52 -2.78 15.31
N THR A 270 0.37 -3.06 15.94
CA THR A 270 0.26 -3.21 17.41
C THR A 270 1.02 -4.42 17.95
N ARG A 271 1.23 -5.45 17.12
CA ARG A 271 1.91 -6.69 17.50
C ARG A 271 3.03 -6.99 16.52
N VAL A 272 4.18 -7.27 17.08
CA VAL A 272 5.39 -7.61 16.32
C VAL A 272 5.96 -8.88 16.94
N PRO A 273 6.21 -9.93 16.13
CA PRO A 273 6.87 -11.15 16.58
C PRO A 273 8.23 -10.86 17.24
N PRO A 274 8.63 -11.62 18.28
CA PRO A 274 9.93 -11.45 18.94
C PRO A 274 11.15 -11.63 18.02
N SER A 275 10.97 -12.29 16.87
CA SER A 275 12.00 -12.48 15.83
C SER A 275 12.33 -11.20 15.06
N LEU A 276 11.50 -10.16 15.18
CA LEU A 276 11.68 -8.88 14.51
C LEU A 276 12.06 -7.79 15.50
N HIS A 277 13.09 -7.02 15.16
CA HIS A 277 13.38 -5.78 15.85
C HIS A 277 12.67 -4.65 15.12
N LEU A 278 11.80 -3.90 15.80
CA LEU A 278 11.11 -2.73 15.24
C LEU A 278 11.40 -1.51 16.12
N ASN A 279 11.79 -0.39 15.51
CA ASN A 279 11.78 0.91 16.17
C ASN A 279 10.50 1.68 15.80
N PRO A 280 9.46 1.70 16.66
CA PRO A 280 8.17 2.31 16.34
C PRO A 280 8.20 3.85 16.24
N HIS A 281 9.30 4.49 16.64
CA HIS A 281 9.44 5.95 16.54
C HIS A 281 9.97 6.43 15.18
N SER A 282 10.51 5.52 14.37
CA SER A 282 11.11 5.82 13.08
C SER A 282 10.19 5.38 11.95
N GLU A 283 9.66 6.33 11.19
CA GLU A 283 8.76 6.06 10.06
C GLU A 283 9.46 5.25 8.96
N TRP A 284 10.75 5.49 8.73
CA TRP A 284 11.57 4.66 7.84
C TRP A 284 11.58 3.18 8.25
N TYR A 285 11.62 2.93 9.57
CA TYR A 285 11.69 1.57 10.10
C TYR A 285 10.32 0.87 10.04
N SER A 286 9.27 1.56 10.47
CA SER A 286 7.92 0.99 10.52
C SER A 286 7.36 0.73 9.11
N SER A 287 7.50 1.71 8.21
CA SER A 287 7.07 1.59 6.82
C SER A 287 7.86 0.52 6.04
N ALA A 288 9.12 0.25 6.40
CA ALA A 288 9.86 -0.87 5.80
C ALA A 288 9.17 -2.22 6.08
N LEU A 289 8.65 -2.43 7.28
CA LEU A 289 7.93 -3.66 7.62
C LEU A 289 6.61 -3.78 6.85
N VAL A 290 5.85 -2.69 6.74
CA VAL A 290 4.63 -2.63 5.92
C VAL A 290 4.94 -2.94 4.45
N SER A 291 6.05 -2.40 3.92
CA SER A 291 6.44 -2.61 2.53
C SER A 291 6.69 -4.08 2.20
N VAL A 292 7.18 -4.88 3.16
CA VAL A 292 7.36 -6.34 2.97
C VAL A 292 6.04 -7.01 2.63
N ALA A 293 4.98 -6.70 3.37
CA ALA A 293 3.66 -7.29 3.17
C ALA A 293 2.99 -6.74 1.90
N MET A 294 2.96 -5.41 1.75
CA MET A 294 2.27 -4.73 0.65
C MET A 294 2.92 -5.02 -0.72
N GLU A 295 4.26 -4.95 -0.82
CA GLU A 295 4.96 -5.28 -2.06
C GLU A 295 4.83 -6.77 -2.37
N SER A 296 4.85 -7.65 -1.36
CA SER A 296 4.65 -9.09 -1.57
C SER A 296 3.27 -9.45 -2.09
N VAL A 297 2.21 -8.89 -1.50
CA VAL A 297 0.85 -9.24 -1.93
C VAL A 297 0.49 -8.64 -3.29
N THR A 298 1.12 -7.53 -3.68
CA THR A 298 0.93 -6.91 -4.99
C THR A 298 1.81 -7.49 -6.09
N LEU A 299 2.78 -8.36 -5.77
CA LEU A 299 3.68 -8.92 -6.79
C LEU A 299 2.97 -9.50 -8.03
N PRO A 300 1.84 -10.23 -7.92
CA PRO A 300 1.17 -10.79 -9.09
C PRO A 300 0.76 -9.76 -10.14
N THR A 301 0.57 -8.48 -9.78
CA THR A 301 0.21 -7.41 -10.73
C THR A 301 1.32 -7.10 -11.74
N ARG A 302 2.55 -7.54 -11.45
CA ARG A 302 3.76 -7.23 -12.22
C ARG A 302 4.59 -8.46 -12.57
N LEU A 303 4.08 -9.68 -12.36
CA LEU A 303 4.78 -10.88 -12.83
C LEU A 303 4.56 -11.13 -14.32
N ARG A 304 5.54 -11.80 -14.95
CA ARG A 304 5.42 -12.36 -16.30
C ARG A 304 5.12 -13.87 -16.19
N PRO A 305 3.96 -14.39 -16.66
CA PRO A 305 2.83 -13.68 -17.29
C PRO A 305 1.95 -12.95 -16.27
N TYR A 306 1.26 -11.91 -16.76
CA TYR A 306 0.33 -11.11 -15.95
C TYR A 306 -0.79 -11.97 -15.37
N GLN A 307 -1.14 -11.67 -14.12
CA GLN A 307 -2.28 -12.27 -13.42
C GLN A 307 -3.36 -11.20 -13.21
N ASP A 308 -4.61 -11.52 -13.53
CA ASP A 308 -5.75 -10.61 -13.35
C ASP A 308 -6.08 -10.44 -11.85
N PHE A 309 -5.25 -9.65 -11.17
CA PHE A 309 -5.33 -9.37 -9.74
C PHE A 309 -6.67 -8.75 -9.34
N GLU A 310 -7.23 -7.87 -10.17
CA GLU A 310 -8.50 -7.21 -9.88
C GLU A 310 -9.67 -8.18 -9.87
N SER A 311 -9.69 -9.15 -10.81
CA SER A 311 -10.72 -10.18 -10.84
C SER A 311 -10.69 -11.06 -9.58
N LEU A 312 -9.50 -11.33 -9.04
CA LEU A 312 -9.33 -12.13 -7.83
C LEU A 312 -9.76 -11.37 -6.57
N LEU A 313 -9.56 -10.06 -6.55
CA LEU A 313 -10.06 -9.20 -5.47
C LEU A 313 -11.59 -9.08 -5.50
N ALA A 314 -12.19 -8.87 -6.68
CA ALA A 314 -13.64 -8.75 -6.81
C ALA A 314 -14.39 -9.99 -6.29
N GLY A 315 -13.76 -11.15 -6.37
CA GLY A 315 -14.34 -12.40 -5.89
C GLY A 315 -15.63 -12.76 -6.62
N ASP A 316 -16.56 -13.39 -5.90
CA ASP A 316 -17.82 -13.87 -6.48
C ASP A 316 -18.96 -12.84 -6.45
N ASP A 317 -18.90 -11.84 -5.55
CA ASP A 317 -19.98 -10.89 -5.27
C ASP A 317 -19.62 -9.43 -5.58
N SER A 318 -18.34 -9.08 -5.72
CA SER A 318 -17.84 -7.71 -5.89
C SER A 318 -18.27 -6.71 -4.81
N THR A 319 -18.86 -7.21 -3.71
CA THR A 319 -19.38 -6.39 -2.60
C THR A 319 -18.26 -6.05 -1.62
N HIS A 320 -17.37 -7.01 -1.36
CA HIS A 320 -16.30 -6.87 -0.39
C HIS A 320 -15.09 -6.13 -0.97
N LYS A 321 -14.94 -4.85 -0.63
CA LYS A 321 -13.87 -3.96 -1.13
C LYS A 321 -12.81 -3.61 -0.07
N ILE A 322 -13.13 -3.77 1.20
CA ILE A 322 -12.22 -3.59 2.34
C ILE A 322 -11.49 -4.90 2.65
N PHE A 323 -10.17 -4.86 2.60
CA PHE A 323 -9.30 -6.02 2.84
C PHE A 323 -8.31 -5.77 3.96
N GLU A 324 -8.03 -6.83 4.70
CA GLU A 324 -7.03 -6.90 5.76
C GLU A 324 -5.68 -7.32 5.19
N LEU A 325 -4.61 -6.57 5.49
CA LEU A 325 -3.24 -6.92 5.12
C LEU A 325 -2.56 -7.69 6.25
N GLN A 326 -2.13 -8.91 5.94
CA GLN A 326 -1.49 -9.81 6.89
C GLN A 326 -0.23 -10.43 6.29
N CYS A 327 0.72 -10.81 7.14
CA CYS A 327 2.00 -11.35 6.69
C CYS A 327 2.64 -12.30 7.71
N SER A 328 3.36 -13.29 7.22
CA SER A 328 4.26 -14.15 8.00
C SER A 328 5.62 -14.23 7.31
N ILE A 329 6.70 -14.09 8.07
CA ILE A 329 8.07 -14.20 7.54
C ILE A 329 8.56 -15.60 7.83
N LEU A 330 8.80 -16.36 6.76
CA LEU A 330 9.13 -17.77 6.85
C LEU A 330 10.65 -17.93 7.02
N SER A 331 11.08 -18.60 8.07
CA SER A 331 12.50 -18.90 8.25
C SER A 331 12.95 -20.02 7.29
N SER A 332 14.03 -19.79 6.55
CA SER A 332 14.63 -20.74 5.59
C SER A 332 15.02 -22.11 6.19
N LYS A 333 15.14 -22.23 7.52
CA LYS A 333 15.61 -23.45 8.21
C LYS A 333 14.56 -24.55 8.40
N VAL A 334 13.32 -24.36 7.93
CA VAL A 334 12.21 -25.27 8.27
C VAL A 334 11.97 -26.34 7.20
N SER A 335 12.83 -26.45 6.20
CA SER A 335 12.71 -27.44 5.12
C SER A 335 13.10 -28.88 5.49
N ALA A 336 13.71 -29.15 6.65
CA ALA A 336 14.12 -30.52 7.03
C ALA A 336 13.43 -31.11 8.28
N GLU A 337 13.12 -30.30 9.30
CA GLU A 337 12.60 -30.84 10.57
C GLU A 337 11.08 -30.79 10.70
N SER A 338 10.39 -29.87 10.02
CA SER A 338 8.92 -29.81 10.02
C SER A 338 8.25 -30.90 9.20
N GLN A 339 8.94 -31.52 8.23
CA GLN A 339 8.45 -32.72 7.58
C GLN A 339 8.39 -33.92 8.55
N SER A 340 9.27 -33.96 9.56
CA SER A 340 9.33 -35.06 10.53
C SER A 340 8.44 -34.83 11.77
N ALA A 341 8.24 -33.58 12.19
CA ALA A 341 7.37 -33.25 13.32
C ALA A 341 5.87 -33.39 13.01
N ILE A 342 5.48 -33.23 11.73
CA ILE A 342 4.10 -33.47 11.27
C ILE A 342 3.83 -34.98 11.14
N GLN A 343 4.81 -35.78 10.72
CA GLN A 343 4.67 -37.24 10.64
C GLN A 343 4.72 -37.95 12.00
N ALA A 344 5.51 -37.47 12.98
CA ALA A 344 5.65 -38.15 14.27
C ALA A 344 4.41 -38.07 15.18
N LYS A 345 3.48 -37.13 14.93
CA LYS A 345 2.18 -37.07 15.64
C LYS A 345 1.07 -37.88 14.96
N GLN A 346 1.32 -38.48 13.79
CA GLN A 346 0.32 -39.23 13.02
C GLN A 346 0.37 -40.75 13.23
N SER A 347 1.28 -41.30 14.03
CA SER A 347 1.41 -42.77 14.16
C SER A 347 0.55 -43.41 15.26
N ASN A 348 -0.42 -42.70 15.87
CA ASN A 348 -1.24 -43.29 16.93
C ASN A 348 -2.69 -42.78 16.93
N ARG A 349 -3.41 -43.01 15.81
CA ARG A 349 -4.83 -43.36 15.78
C ARG A 349 -5.26 -43.56 14.33
N GLY A 350 -5.64 -44.79 14.00
CA GLY A 350 -6.16 -45.13 12.69
C GLY A 350 -7.55 -44.53 12.49
N GLU A 351 -7.62 -43.47 11.70
CA GLU A 351 -8.81 -43.09 10.93
C GLU A 351 -8.34 -42.62 9.55
N VAL A 352 -8.95 -43.18 8.51
CA VAL A 352 -8.68 -42.86 7.12
C VAL A 352 -9.23 -41.45 6.85
N PHE A 353 -8.36 -40.45 6.76
CA PHE A 353 -8.72 -39.13 6.24
C PHE A 353 -7.81 -38.76 5.08
N GLY A 354 -8.44 -38.52 3.92
CA GLY A 354 -7.79 -37.87 2.79
C GLY A 354 -7.26 -36.50 3.22
N THR A 355 -6.04 -36.18 2.78
CA THR A 355 -5.40 -34.90 3.04
C THR A 355 -6.15 -33.82 2.25
N GLU A 356 -6.80 -32.88 2.95
CA GLU A 356 -7.66 -31.84 2.39
C GLU A 356 -6.89 -30.84 1.49
N PRO A 357 -7.54 -30.22 0.49
CA PRO A 357 -6.95 -29.15 -0.33
C PRO A 357 -6.60 -27.90 0.50
N SER A 358 -5.71 -27.05 -0.02
CA SER A 358 -5.23 -25.79 0.56
C SER A 358 -6.38 -24.88 1.04
N LYS A 359 -6.59 -24.79 2.36
CA LYS A 359 -7.62 -23.95 2.98
C LYS A 359 -7.12 -22.53 3.22
N ALA A 360 -8.06 -21.58 3.27
CA ALA A 360 -7.80 -20.21 3.71
C ALA A 360 -7.14 -20.21 5.10
N GLU A 361 -6.07 -19.41 5.25
CA GLU A 361 -5.32 -19.32 6.49
C GLU A 361 -5.82 -18.13 7.31
N SER A 362 -6.20 -18.38 8.55
CA SER A 362 -6.67 -17.33 9.46
C SER A 362 -5.56 -16.77 10.34
N LYS A 363 -4.38 -17.39 10.40
CA LYS A 363 -3.32 -17.09 11.37
C LYS A 363 -2.06 -16.59 10.67
N PHE A 364 -1.73 -15.33 10.93
CA PHE A 364 -0.49 -14.71 10.48
C PHE A 364 0.28 -14.14 11.67
N ASP A 365 1.60 -14.06 11.53
CA ASP A 365 2.48 -13.51 12.57
C ASP A 365 2.31 -11.99 12.73
N LEU A 366 1.99 -11.31 11.63
CA LEU A 366 1.75 -9.87 11.56
C LEU A 366 0.36 -9.59 10.97
N ASP A 367 -0.37 -8.70 11.65
CA ASP A 367 -1.62 -8.10 11.17
C ASP A 367 -1.42 -6.59 11.13
N PHE A 368 -1.51 -6.03 9.94
CA PHE A 368 -1.33 -4.60 9.71
C PHE A 368 -2.66 -3.85 9.72
N THR A 369 -3.81 -4.49 9.85
CA THR A 369 -5.09 -3.80 9.66
C THR A 369 -5.85 -3.64 10.98
N TYR A 370 -5.90 -4.68 11.82
CA TYR A 370 -6.66 -4.64 13.06
C TYR A 370 -5.84 -5.09 14.29
N ASP A 371 -6.07 -4.42 15.42
CA ASP A 371 -5.38 -4.67 16.70
C ASP A 371 -5.77 -6.00 17.38
N GLY A 372 -6.79 -6.71 16.86
CA GLY A 372 -7.40 -7.91 17.45
C GLY A 372 -6.72 -9.22 17.02
N TYR A 373 -6.84 -10.29 17.84
CA TYR A 373 -6.47 -11.63 17.33
C TYR A 373 -7.45 -11.98 16.22
N SER A 374 -6.96 -12.53 15.11
CA SER A 374 -7.82 -13.30 14.22
C SER A 374 -8.52 -14.35 15.07
N SER A 375 -9.84 -14.20 15.22
CA SER A 375 -10.65 -15.16 15.96
C SER A 375 -10.76 -16.39 15.07
N ASP A 376 -10.54 -17.60 15.58
CA ASP A 376 -10.84 -18.84 14.84
C ASP A 376 -12.33 -18.93 14.40
N LYS A 377 -13.16 -17.96 14.81
CA LYS A 377 -14.57 -17.82 14.45
C LYS A 377 -14.86 -16.76 13.38
N SER A 378 -13.87 -16.00 12.89
CA SER A 378 -14.12 -15.02 11.83
C SER A 378 -14.39 -15.73 10.51
N HIS A 379 -15.45 -15.34 9.83
CA HIS A 379 -15.75 -15.86 8.50
C HIS A 379 -14.94 -15.08 7.46
N ILE A 380 -14.21 -15.81 6.62
CA ILE A 380 -13.47 -15.24 5.50
C ILE A 380 -14.39 -15.32 4.28
N TYR A 381 -14.58 -14.21 3.57
CA TYR A 381 -15.36 -14.15 2.34
C TYR A 381 -14.46 -14.38 1.12
N ASN A 382 -13.36 -13.64 1.06
CA ASN A 382 -12.34 -13.74 0.03
C ASN A 382 -10.94 -13.65 0.64
N GLN A 383 -10.01 -14.49 0.20
CA GLN A 383 -8.62 -14.40 0.59
C GLN A 383 -7.70 -14.65 -0.60
N LEU A 384 -6.82 -13.68 -0.82
CA LEU A 384 -5.71 -13.76 -1.75
C LEU A 384 -4.41 -13.93 -0.97
N GLN A 385 -3.65 -14.99 -1.26
CA GLN A 385 -2.35 -15.25 -0.66
C GLN A 385 -1.25 -15.23 -1.70
N VAL A 386 -0.09 -14.69 -1.34
CA VAL A 386 1.13 -14.73 -2.13
C VAL A 386 2.24 -15.33 -1.29
N LEU A 387 2.70 -16.52 -1.68
CA LEU A 387 3.82 -17.24 -1.08
C LEU A 387 5.08 -17.06 -1.93
N ARG A 388 6.12 -16.48 -1.33
CA ARG A 388 7.35 -16.06 -1.99
C ARG A 388 8.55 -16.81 -1.43
N GLY A 389 9.38 -17.38 -2.31
CA GLY A 389 10.62 -18.04 -1.94
C GLY A 389 10.47 -19.47 -1.41
N VAL A 390 9.29 -20.07 -1.59
CA VAL A 390 9.00 -21.46 -1.22
C VAL A 390 8.44 -22.14 -2.45
N ASP A 391 9.04 -23.28 -2.83
CA ASP A 391 8.56 -24.06 -3.97
C ASP A 391 7.16 -24.63 -3.65
N PRO A 392 6.24 -24.62 -4.61
CA PRO A 392 4.93 -25.22 -4.43
C PRO A 392 5.07 -26.72 -4.15
N ASP A 393 4.29 -27.26 -3.21
CA ASP A 393 4.14 -28.71 -3.10
C ASP A 393 3.37 -29.22 -4.34
N ASP A 394 3.65 -30.45 -4.81
CA ASP A 394 2.97 -31.11 -5.96
C ASP A 394 1.42 -31.18 -5.84
N LYS A 395 0.85 -30.74 -4.72
CA LYS A 395 -0.59 -30.72 -4.40
C LYS A 395 -1.24 -29.33 -4.50
N ASP A 396 -0.45 -28.27 -4.60
CA ASP A 396 -0.92 -26.88 -4.71
C ASP A 396 -1.15 -26.46 -6.17
N GLU A 397 -0.79 -27.30 -7.16
CA GLU A 397 -1.16 -27.05 -8.55
C GLU A 397 -2.67 -27.22 -8.75
N PRO A 398 -3.38 -26.20 -9.28
CA PRO A 398 -4.79 -26.35 -9.60
C PRO A 398 -4.95 -27.46 -10.63
N SER A 399 -5.84 -28.42 -10.36
CA SER A 399 -6.13 -29.51 -11.28
C SER A 399 -6.61 -28.92 -12.62
N SER A 400 -5.75 -28.96 -13.63
CA SER A 400 -6.06 -28.47 -14.97
C SER A 400 -7.12 -29.37 -15.60
N GLY A 401 -8.40 -29.07 -15.37
CA GLY A 401 -9.51 -29.85 -15.92
C GLY A 401 -10.87 -29.70 -15.25
N GLU A 402 -10.98 -29.04 -14.09
CA GLU A 402 -12.29 -28.76 -13.49
C GLU A 402 -12.96 -27.54 -14.14
N ASP A 403 -14.25 -27.68 -14.48
CA ASP A 403 -15.06 -26.58 -14.98
C ASP A 403 -15.23 -25.53 -13.86
N ILE A 404 -14.68 -24.33 -14.08
CA ILE A 404 -14.68 -23.18 -13.16
C ILE A 404 -16.11 -22.91 -12.64
N GLY A 405 -17.13 -23.09 -13.48
CA GLY A 405 -18.53 -22.91 -13.09
C GLY A 405 -19.01 -23.96 -12.08
N ILE A 406 -18.55 -25.20 -12.19
CA ILE A 406 -18.88 -26.29 -11.26
C ILE A 406 -18.15 -26.10 -9.93
N THR A 407 -16.87 -25.73 -9.96
CA THR A 407 -16.08 -25.47 -8.74
C THR A 407 -16.66 -24.28 -7.96
N ARG A 408 -17.08 -23.21 -8.66
CA ARG A 408 -17.79 -22.06 -8.06
C ARG A 408 -19.11 -22.47 -7.41
N ARG A 409 -19.96 -23.24 -8.10
CA ARG A 409 -21.25 -23.72 -7.53
C ARG A 409 -21.05 -24.62 -6.32
N LYS A 410 -20.05 -25.50 -6.35
CA LYS A 410 -19.72 -26.39 -5.24
C LYS A 410 -19.23 -25.62 -4.02
N ARG A 411 -18.40 -24.59 -4.23
CA ARG A 411 -17.95 -23.67 -3.17
C ARG A 411 -19.12 -22.94 -2.52
N LEU A 412 -20.01 -22.36 -3.33
CA LEU A 412 -21.23 -21.69 -2.85
C LEU A 412 -22.13 -22.65 -2.06
N TYR A 413 -22.32 -23.87 -2.56
CA TYR A 413 -23.09 -24.91 -1.88
C TYR A 413 -22.47 -25.33 -0.53
N ASN A 414 -21.14 -25.35 -0.44
CA ASN A 414 -20.41 -25.71 0.78
C ASN A 414 -20.16 -24.51 1.71
N SER A 415 -20.58 -23.29 1.33
CA SER A 415 -20.25 -22.04 2.03
C SER A 415 -18.74 -21.87 2.29
N GLU A 416 -17.92 -22.31 1.34
CA GLU A 416 -16.46 -22.22 1.42
C GLU A 416 -15.98 -20.81 0.98
N PRO A 417 -14.93 -20.24 1.63
CA PRO A 417 -14.38 -18.95 1.23
C PRO A 417 -13.82 -19.01 -0.19
N MET A 418 -13.87 -17.89 -0.92
CA MET A 418 -13.04 -17.76 -2.10
C MET A 418 -11.58 -17.66 -1.66
N PHE A 419 -10.76 -18.56 -2.18
CA PHE A 419 -9.35 -18.66 -1.82
C PHE A 419 -8.52 -18.78 -3.09
N HIS A 420 -7.51 -17.91 -3.20
CA HIS A 420 -6.53 -17.98 -4.25
C HIS A 420 -5.13 -17.86 -3.65
N ARG A 421 -4.24 -18.79 -4.01
CA ARG A 421 -2.83 -18.76 -3.59
C ARG A 421 -1.93 -18.66 -4.81
N PHE A 422 -1.06 -17.65 -4.80
CA PHE A 422 0.00 -17.47 -5.77
C PHE A 422 1.33 -17.94 -5.19
N HIS A 423 2.09 -18.66 -5.99
CA HIS A 423 3.42 -19.14 -5.65
C HIS A 423 4.45 -18.47 -6.56
N THR A 424 5.58 -18.08 -5.98
CA THR A 424 6.74 -17.59 -6.73
C THR A 424 8.03 -18.03 -6.05
N SER A 425 9.00 -18.48 -6.83
CA SER A 425 10.35 -18.77 -6.34
C SER A 425 11.14 -17.49 -6.03
N LEU A 426 10.66 -16.31 -6.45
CA LEU A 426 11.30 -15.02 -6.18
C LEU A 426 11.19 -14.66 -4.69
N GLN A 427 12.29 -14.77 -3.97
CA GLN A 427 12.42 -14.33 -2.57
C GLN A 427 12.39 -12.80 -2.48
N PHE A 428 11.92 -12.28 -1.34
CA PHE A 428 11.90 -10.84 -1.07
C PHE A 428 13.34 -10.33 -0.79
N PRO A 429 13.86 -9.35 -1.56
CA PRO A 429 15.20 -8.81 -1.35
C PRO A 429 15.25 -7.79 -0.20
N ILE A 430 16.25 -7.91 0.68
CA ILE A 430 16.54 -6.92 1.72
C ILE A 430 17.60 -5.95 1.19
N LEU A 431 17.17 -4.78 0.75
CA LEU A 431 18.07 -3.78 0.15
C LEU A 431 18.92 -3.05 1.20
N GLY A 432 20.02 -2.44 0.78
CA GLY A 432 20.82 -1.55 1.65
C GLY A 432 20.05 -0.32 2.16
N SER A 433 18.91 0.02 1.55
CA SER A 433 18.00 1.07 2.03
C SER A 433 17.08 0.60 3.18
N PHE A 434 17.02 -0.70 3.47
CA PHE A 434 16.23 -1.25 4.58
C PHE A 434 16.97 -1.17 5.91
N PRO A 435 16.25 -1.16 7.05
CA PRO A 435 16.88 -1.29 8.35
C PRO A 435 17.57 -2.66 8.51
N ASN A 436 18.90 -2.65 8.58
CA ASN A 436 19.73 -3.86 8.67
C ASN A 436 19.50 -4.70 9.94
N THR A 437 18.96 -4.10 11.01
CA THR A 437 18.64 -4.78 12.27
C THR A 437 17.27 -5.43 12.29
N MET A 438 16.42 -5.23 11.28
CA MET A 438 15.00 -5.63 11.33
C MET A 438 14.80 -7.14 11.46
N PHE A 439 15.54 -7.92 10.67
CA PHE A 439 15.39 -9.37 10.61
C PHE A 439 16.53 -10.08 11.33
N ALA A 440 16.19 -11.01 12.22
CA ALA A 440 17.16 -11.88 12.88
C ALA A 440 17.65 -12.98 11.92
N SER A 441 18.52 -12.65 10.96
CA SER A 441 19.18 -13.65 10.11
C SER A 441 20.69 -13.42 10.02
N PRO A 442 21.53 -14.42 10.35
CA PRO A 442 23.00 -14.32 10.34
C PRO A 442 23.64 -14.74 9.00
N ASN A 443 22.87 -14.97 7.93
CA ASN A 443 23.39 -15.47 6.67
C ASN A 443 23.68 -14.35 5.67
N SER A 444 24.71 -14.56 4.84
CA SER A 444 25.20 -13.65 3.78
C SER A 444 24.20 -13.35 2.66
N GLU A 445 23.02 -13.97 2.67
CA GLU A 445 21.99 -13.80 1.64
C GLU A 445 20.93 -12.83 2.15
N GLN A 446 20.93 -11.62 1.57
CA GLN A 446 19.99 -10.53 1.84
C GLN A 446 18.60 -10.82 1.24
N LYS A 447 18.01 -11.99 1.51
CA LYS A 447 16.70 -12.40 0.97
C LYS A 447 15.88 -13.15 2.02
N ILE A 448 14.57 -12.98 2.01
CA ILE A 448 13.64 -13.65 2.93
C ILE A 448 12.43 -14.26 2.21
N ASN A 449 11.89 -15.31 2.80
CA ASN A 449 10.66 -15.93 2.34
C ASN A 449 9.47 -15.27 3.05
N VAL A 450 8.42 -14.97 2.30
CA VAL A 450 7.29 -14.17 2.78
C VAL A 450 6.00 -14.83 2.35
N LEU A 451 5.07 -14.99 3.28
CA LEU A 451 3.67 -15.26 3.01
C LEU A 451 2.88 -13.99 3.31
N ALA A 452 2.31 -13.36 2.31
CA ALA A 452 1.46 -12.17 2.47
C ALA A 452 0.03 -12.48 2.02
N ALA A 453 -0.96 -11.87 2.67
CA ALA A 453 -2.36 -12.09 2.35
C ALA A 453 -3.20 -10.81 2.40
N LEU A 454 -4.18 -10.74 1.52
CA LEU A 454 -5.32 -9.83 1.57
C LEU A 454 -6.58 -10.64 1.90
N SER A 455 -7.22 -10.35 3.02
CA SER A 455 -8.39 -11.08 3.50
C SER A 455 -9.59 -10.15 3.67
N ALA A 456 -10.70 -10.43 3.01
CA ALA A 456 -12.00 -9.85 3.34
C ALA A 456 -12.71 -10.76 4.35
N SER A 457 -12.97 -10.26 5.55
CA SER A 457 -13.54 -11.06 6.64
C SER A 457 -14.58 -10.32 7.47
N SER A 458 -15.36 -11.08 8.25
CA SER A 458 -16.35 -10.54 9.18
C SER A 458 -15.76 -9.68 10.30
N ARG A 459 -14.43 -9.66 10.48
CA ARG A 459 -13.74 -8.75 11.43
C ARG A 459 -13.93 -7.28 11.04
N THR A 460 -14.05 -7.00 9.75
CA THR A 460 -14.31 -5.65 9.23
C THR A 460 -15.64 -5.09 9.77
N ALA A 461 -16.70 -5.90 9.88
CA ALA A 461 -17.96 -5.47 10.47
C ALA A 461 -17.80 -5.07 11.94
N GLU A 462 -17.04 -5.83 12.74
CA GLU A 462 -16.77 -5.47 14.15
C GLU A 462 -16.00 -4.16 14.26
N LYS A 463 -15.03 -3.92 13.37
CA LYS A 463 -14.28 -2.67 13.34
C LYS A 463 -15.18 -1.48 12.99
N ILE A 464 -16.01 -1.61 11.94
CA ILE A 464 -16.93 -0.55 11.51
C ILE A 464 -17.95 -0.24 12.60
N LYS A 465 -18.48 -1.26 13.30
CA LYS A 465 -19.34 -1.07 14.48
C LYS A 465 -18.68 -0.23 15.58
N GLY A 466 -17.38 -0.42 15.78
CA GLY A 466 -16.58 0.41 16.68
C GLY A 466 -16.53 1.87 16.22
N MET A 467 -16.34 2.10 14.93
CA MET A 467 -16.33 3.44 14.32
C MET A 467 -17.70 4.14 14.44
N GLU A 468 -18.81 3.45 14.16
CA GLU A 468 -20.18 3.96 14.35
C GLU A 468 -20.44 4.38 15.80
N THR A 469 -20.03 3.54 16.75
CA THR A 469 -20.21 3.81 18.18
C THR A 469 -19.41 5.03 18.62
N ALA A 470 -18.23 5.26 18.04
CA ALA A 470 -17.46 6.47 18.27
C ALA A 470 -18.10 7.70 17.60
N ALA A 471 -18.50 7.59 16.34
CA ALA A 471 -19.08 8.67 15.54
C ALA A 471 -20.39 9.18 16.14
N SER A 472 -21.26 8.27 16.58
CA SER A 472 -22.53 8.58 17.23
C SER A 472 -22.41 9.34 18.55
N ARG A 473 -21.23 9.34 19.19
CA ARG A 473 -20.98 10.07 20.45
C ARG A 473 -20.42 11.47 20.22
N VAL A 474 -19.68 11.67 19.14
CA VAL A 474 -18.80 12.84 18.96
C VAL A 474 -19.33 13.83 17.92
N ILE A 475 -19.98 13.37 16.85
CA ILE A 475 -20.32 14.21 15.69
C ILE A 475 -21.60 15.02 15.94
N GLY A 476 -21.70 16.24 15.36
CA GLY A 476 -22.92 17.06 15.36
C GLY A 476 -24.10 16.33 14.73
N VAL A 477 -25.33 16.73 15.06
CA VAL A 477 -26.55 15.96 14.72
C VAL A 477 -26.68 15.73 13.20
N ASP A 478 -26.38 16.73 12.37
CA ASP A 478 -26.63 16.67 10.92
C ASP A 478 -25.64 15.78 10.17
N GLU A 479 -24.33 15.86 10.47
CA GLU A 479 -23.31 15.00 9.85
C GLU A 479 -23.33 13.56 10.40
N ARG A 480 -23.83 13.39 11.62
CA ARG A 480 -23.85 12.09 12.30
C ARG A 480 -24.76 11.09 11.58
N GLU A 481 -25.92 11.52 11.12
CA GLU A 481 -26.88 10.60 10.48
C GLU A 481 -26.30 10.02 9.18
N ASN A 482 -25.76 10.87 8.30
CA ASN A 482 -25.16 10.41 7.04
C ASN A 482 -23.98 9.45 7.28
N LEU A 483 -23.04 9.83 8.16
CA LEU A 483 -21.87 8.99 8.42
C LEU A 483 -22.24 7.67 9.10
N VAL A 484 -23.12 7.69 10.10
CA VAL A 484 -23.51 6.46 10.83
C VAL A 484 -24.32 5.54 9.93
N ASN A 485 -25.23 6.06 9.12
CA ASN A 485 -26.02 5.24 8.18
C ASN A 485 -25.12 4.64 7.10
N GLY A 486 -24.25 5.44 6.48
CA GLY A 486 -23.33 4.95 5.45
C GLY A 486 -22.33 3.92 5.99
N LEU A 487 -21.82 4.10 7.22
CA LEU A 487 -21.02 3.06 7.89
C LEU A 487 -21.85 1.80 8.16
N GLY A 488 -23.13 1.94 8.53
CA GLY A 488 -24.06 0.83 8.73
C GLY A 488 -24.26 -0.01 7.49
N GLU A 489 -24.50 0.64 6.34
CA GLU A 489 -24.64 -0.03 5.04
C GLU A 489 -23.38 -0.81 4.67
N ILE A 490 -22.18 -0.20 4.87
CA ILE A 490 -20.91 -0.90 4.64
C ILE A 490 -20.79 -2.08 5.62
N ARG A 491 -21.13 -1.89 6.90
CA ARG A 491 -21.04 -2.92 7.94
C ARG A 491 -21.87 -4.15 7.60
N GLU A 492 -23.11 -3.95 7.14
CA GLU A 492 -24.06 -5.01 6.80
C GLU A 492 -23.50 -5.96 5.74
N SER A 493 -22.77 -5.43 4.75
CA SER A 493 -22.11 -6.26 3.73
C SER A 493 -21.05 -7.23 4.29
N TYR A 494 -20.51 -6.96 5.49
CA TYR A 494 -19.50 -7.78 6.18
C TYR A 494 -20.07 -8.57 7.37
N GLU A 495 -21.39 -8.60 7.58
CA GLU A 495 -22.02 -9.41 8.61
C GLU A 495 -22.31 -10.84 8.12
N THR A 496 -22.10 -11.83 9.00
CA THR A 496 -22.36 -13.23 8.67
C THR A 496 -23.87 -13.50 8.63
N GLY A 497 -24.41 -13.85 7.46
CA GLY A 497 -25.82 -14.21 7.29
C GLY A 497 -26.58 -13.43 6.22
N TRP A 498 -25.96 -12.40 5.61
CA TRP A 498 -26.62 -11.55 4.61
C TRP A 498 -26.93 -12.26 3.28
N MET A 499 -26.37 -13.45 3.03
CA MET A 499 -26.55 -14.24 1.80
C MET A 499 -27.51 -15.45 1.96
N SER A 500 -28.20 -15.62 3.09
CA SER A 500 -28.97 -16.86 3.37
C SER A 500 -30.48 -16.78 3.14
N ASP A 501 -31.10 -15.60 2.98
CA ASP A 501 -32.56 -15.47 3.09
C ASP A 501 -33.28 -14.90 1.85
N SER A 502 -32.66 -14.89 0.66
CA SER A 502 -33.39 -14.60 -0.58
C SER A 502 -33.12 -15.69 -1.62
N ASP A 503 -34.21 -16.34 -2.05
CA ASP A 503 -34.35 -17.24 -3.22
C ASP A 503 -34.56 -18.74 -2.91
N PHE A 504 -35.28 -19.08 -1.85
CA PHE A 504 -36.03 -20.34 -1.78
C PHE A 504 -37.43 -20.12 -1.18
N ASP A 505 -38.22 -19.30 -1.85
CA ASP A 505 -39.68 -19.41 -1.82
C ASP A 505 -40.22 -18.76 -3.10
N ASP A 506 -40.29 -19.55 -4.17
CA ASP A 506 -41.34 -19.45 -5.19
C ASP A 506 -41.58 -20.84 -5.80
N GLU A 507 -42.86 -21.14 -5.98
CA GLU A 507 -43.56 -22.43 -6.08
C GLU A 507 -43.09 -23.48 -7.11
#